data_AF-A0A3L9I9G9-F1
#
_entry.id   AF-A0A3L9I9G9-F1
#
_cell.length_a   1.000
_cell.length_b   1.000
_cell.length_c   1.000
_cell.angle_alpha   90.00
_cell.angle_beta   90.00
_cell.angle_gamma   90.00
#
_symmetry.space_group_name_H-M   'P 1'
#
loop_
_entity.id
_entity.type
_entity.pdbx_description
1 polymer ?
#
loop_
_entity_poly.entity_id
_entity_poly.type
_entity_poly.pdbx_seq_one_letter_code
_entity_poly.pdbx_strand_id
1 'polypeptide(L)'
;EPDQPGVVGPIKQIEALQQKGFPLAYVGDVVGTGSSRKSATNSVLWFMGDDIPHVPNKRGGGLCLGGKIAPIFFNTMEDAGALPIEVDVSNLNMGDVIDVYPYKGEVRNHETGELLATFELKTDVLIDEVRAGGRIPLIIGRGLTTKAREALGLPHSDVFRQAKDVAESDRGFSLAQKMVGRACGVKGIRPGAYCEPKMTSVGSQDTTGPMTRDELKDLACLGFSADLVMQSFCHTAAYPKPVDVNTHHTLPDFIMNRGGVSLRPGDGVIHSWLNRMLLPDTVGTGGDSHTRFPIGISFPAGSGLVAFAAATGVMPLDMPESVLVRFKGKMQPGITLRDLVHAIPLYAIKQGLLTVEKKGKKNIFSG
;
A
#
# COMPACT_ATOMS: atom_id res chain seq x y z
N GLU A 1 -1.15 -17.85 20.96
CA GLU A 1 -1.79 -17.03 22.02
C GLU A 1 -0.81 -15.97 22.49
N PRO A 2 -1.26 -14.76 22.90
CA PRO A 2 -0.35 -13.76 23.47
C PRO A 2 0.25 -14.24 24.79
N ASP A 3 1.52 -13.90 25.06
CA ASP A 3 2.18 -14.26 26.31
C ASP A 3 1.56 -13.55 27.52
N GLN A 4 1.06 -12.32 27.30
CA GLN A 4 0.26 -11.59 28.28
C GLN A 4 -0.85 -10.81 27.55
N PRO A 5 -2.13 -11.20 27.70
CA PRO A 5 -3.24 -10.54 27.02
C PRO A 5 -3.24 -9.02 27.24
N GLY A 6 -3.26 -8.26 26.13
CA GLY A 6 -3.30 -6.79 26.14
C GLY A 6 -1.96 -6.09 26.42
N VAL A 7 -0.88 -6.84 26.69
CA VAL A 7 0.43 -6.26 27.05
C VAL A 7 1.55 -6.83 26.17
N VAL A 8 1.69 -8.15 26.10
CA VAL A 8 2.76 -8.82 25.36
C VAL A 8 2.16 -9.81 24.35
N GLY A 9 2.57 -9.68 23.09
CA GLY A 9 2.17 -10.57 22.00
C GLY A 9 2.69 -12.01 22.17
N PRO A 10 2.54 -12.87 21.15
CA PRO A 10 2.94 -14.28 21.20
C PRO A 10 4.47 -14.46 21.02
N ILE A 11 5.30 -13.77 21.82
CA ILE A 11 6.76 -13.72 21.63
C ILE A 11 7.39 -15.09 21.83
N LYS A 12 7.02 -15.81 22.91
CA LYS A 12 7.55 -17.16 23.17
C LYS A 12 7.23 -18.15 22.05
N GLN A 13 6.05 -18.03 21.44
CA GLN A 13 5.67 -18.87 20.31
C GLN A 13 6.54 -18.57 19.09
N ILE A 14 6.79 -17.29 18.81
CA ILE A 14 7.66 -16.87 17.71
C ILE A 14 9.09 -17.38 17.92
N GLU A 15 9.65 -17.22 19.12
CA GLU A 15 11.00 -17.70 19.47
C GLU A 15 11.11 -19.23 19.33
N ALA A 16 10.10 -19.97 19.79
CA ALA A 16 10.06 -21.43 19.64
C ALA A 16 10.01 -21.87 18.15
N LEU A 17 9.35 -21.08 17.29
CA LEU A 17 9.35 -21.35 15.85
C LEU A 17 10.70 -21.03 15.21
N GLN A 18 11.38 -19.95 15.62
CA GLN A 18 12.71 -19.59 15.12
C GLN A 18 13.76 -20.67 15.45
N GLN A 19 13.60 -21.40 16.57
CA GLN A 19 14.48 -22.51 16.94
C GLN A 19 14.46 -23.68 15.93
N LYS A 20 13.47 -23.75 15.04
CA LYS A 20 13.44 -24.74 13.95
C LYS A 20 14.48 -24.49 12.86
N GLY A 21 15.13 -23.32 12.84
CA GLY A 21 16.22 -23.00 11.91
C GLY A 21 15.78 -22.56 10.51
N PHE A 22 14.49 -22.31 10.30
CA PHE A 22 13.95 -21.81 9.03
C PHE A 22 13.45 -20.36 9.17
N PRO A 23 13.45 -19.57 8.07
CA PRO A 23 12.82 -18.26 8.05
C PRO A 23 11.33 -18.35 8.41
N LEU A 24 10.84 -17.37 9.17
CA LEU A 24 9.41 -17.29 9.49
C LEU A 24 8.62 -16.72 8.30
N ALA A 25 7.40 -17.23 8.12
CA ALA A 25 6.42 -16.68 7.18
C ALA A 25 5.16 -16.26 7.93
N TYR A 26 4.58 -15.13 7.54
CA TYR A 26 3.28 -14.70 8.07
C TYR A 26 2.15 -15.23 7.19
N VAL A 27 1.32 -16.10 7.76
CA VAL A 27 0.21 -16.76 7.06
C VAL A 27 -1.12 -16.35 7.71
N GLY A 28 -2.11 -15.96 6.91
CA GLY A 28 -3.44 -15.67 7.43
C GLY A 28 -4.53 -15.61 6.36
N ASP A 29 -5.74 -16.02 6.71
CA ASP A 29 -6.88 -16.05 5.76
C ASP A 29 -7.22 -14.65 5.22
N VAL A 30 -7.35 -13.65 6.10
CA VAL A 30 -7.52 -12.24 5.70
C VAL A 30 -6.54 -11.37 6.49
N VAL A 31 -5.62 -10.71 5.78
CA VAL A 31 -4.51 -9.95 6.40
C VAL A 31 -4.50 -8.47 6.01
N GLY A 32 -3.99 -7.63 6.90
CA GLY A 32 -3.75 -6.21 6.60
C GLY A 32 -4.99 -5.29 6.64
N THR A 33 -6.09 -5.70 7.26
CA THR A 33 -7.36 -4.94 7.27
C THR A 33 -7.39 -3.74 8.22
N GLY A 34 -6.41 -3.63 9.12
CA GLY A 34 -6.32 -2.52 10.10
C GLY A 34 -6.01 -1.18 9.44
N SER A 35 -6.25 -0.07 10.14
CA SER A 35 -6.03 1.29 9.61
C SER A 35 -4.57 1.58 9.28
N SER A 36 -3.63 1.21 10.17
CA SER A 36 -2.18 1.40 9.98
C SER A 36 -1.50 0.16 9.40
N ARG A 37 -1.36 0.12 8.06
CA ARG A 37 -0.70 -0.99 7.36
C ARG A 37 0.82 -0.94 7.43
N LYS A 38 1.44 0.26 7.47
CA LYS A 38 2.90 0.38 7.56
C LYS A 38 3.45 -0.06 8.91
N SER A 39 2.85 0.38 10.01
CA SER A 39 3.28 -0.10 11.32
C SER A 39 3.05 -1.60 11.47
N ALA A 40 1.92 -2.13 10.96
CA ALA A 40 1.66 -3.57 10.97
C ALA A 40 2.71 -4.34 10.17
N THR A 41 3.07 -3.87 8.98
CA THR A 41 4.13 -4.46 8.16
C THR A 41 5.46 -4.45 8.93
N ASN A 42 5.84 -3.31 9.51
CA ASN A 42 7.06 -3.20 10.29
C ASN A 42 7.06 -4.14 11.51
N SER A 43 5.93 -4.27 12.22
CA SER A 43 5.81 -5.20 13.36
C SER A 43 5.95 -6.66 12.94
N VAL A 44 5.38 -7.05 11.80
CA VAL A 44 5.52 -8.42 11.29
C VAL A 44 6.97 -8.67 10.85
N LEU A 45 7.54 -7.78 10.03
CA LEU A 45 8.92 -7.87 9.54
C LEU A 45 9.96 -7.77 10.65
N TRP A 46 9.63 -7.15 11.78
CA TRP A 46 10.51 -7.13 12.94
C TRP A 46 10.92 -8.55 13.38
N PHE A 47 9.98 -9.50 13.31
CA PHE A 47 10.19 -10.86 13.76
C PHE A 47 10.58 -11.83 12.64
N MET A 48 10.28 -11.52 11.38
CA MET A 48 10.47 -12.44 10.25
C MET A 48 11.42 -11.95 9.15
N GLY A 49 11.72 -10.66 9.11
CA GLY A 49 12.58 -10.05 8.09
C GLY A 49 14.05 -10.01 8.48
N ASP A 50 14.86 -9.54 7.54
CA ASP A 50 16.30 -9.41 7.66
C ASP A 50 16.71 -7.98 8.05
N ASP A 51 17.79 -7.86 8.83
CA ASP A 51 18.38 -6.56 9.14
C ASP A 51 18.94 -5.90 7.87
N ILE A 52 18.59 -4.63 7.66
CA ILE A 52 19.11 -3.84 6.55
C ILE A 52 20.42 -3.20 7.01
N PRO A 53 21.56 -3.40 6.30
CA PRO A 53 22.84 -2.84 6.70
C PRO A 53 22.76 -1.32 6.94
N HIS A 54 23.17 -0.89 8.13
CA HIS A 54 23.23 0.51 8.55
C HIS A 54 21.88 1.25 8.67
N VAL A 55 20.74 0.55 8.57
CA VAL A 55 19.40 1.15 8.75
C VAL A 55 18.77 0.59 10.03
N PRO A 56 18.89 1.28 11.18
CA PRO A 56 18.33 0.79 12.43
C PRO A 56 16.80 0.81 12.42
N ASN A 57 16.17 -0.02 13.25
CA ASN A 57 14.71 -0.06 13.47
C ASN A 57 13.86 -0.40 12.22
N LYS A 58 14.48 -0.92 11.15
CA LYS A 58 13.82 -1.35 9.92
C LYS A 58 14.38 -2.69 9.49
N ARG A 59 13.49 -3.60 9.10
CA ARG A 59 13.82 -4.90 8.51
C ARG A 59 13.13 -5.03 7.16
N GLY A 60 13.78 -5.73 6.24
CA GLY A 60 13.28 -5.99 4.89
C GLY A 60 13.10 -7.48 4.62
N GLY A 61 12.65 -7.83 3.42
CA GLY A 61 12.48 -9.23 3.04
C GLY A 61 11.28 -9.90 3.72
N GLY A 62 11.32 -11.22 3.84
CA GLY A 62 10.25 -12.02 4.44
C GLY A 62 9.14 -12.44 3.48
N LEU A 63 8.26 -13.32 3.96
CA LEU A 63 7.20 -13.95 3.18
C LEU A 63 5.84 -13.75 3.86
N CYS A 64 4.86 -13.26 3.10
CA CYS A 64 3.48 -13.13 3.58
C CYS A 64 2.55 -13.91 2.66
N LEU A 65 1.85 -14.91 3.20
CA LEU A 65 0.84 -15.69 2.50
C LEU A 65 -0.54 -15.31 3.05
N GLY A 66 -1.52 -15.09 2.18
CA GLY A 66 -2.88 -14.97 2.66
C GLY A 66 -3.96 -15.32 1.66
N GLY A 67 -5.10 -15.78 2.18
CA GLY A 67 -6.28 -16.02 1.34
C GLY A 67 -6.77 -14.73 0.67
N LYS A 68 -6.73 -13.62 1.42
CA LYS A 68 -6.91 -12.27 0.93
C LYS A 68 -5.99 -11.29 1.64
N ILE A 69 -5.24 -10.51 0.87
CA ILE A 69 -4.34 -9.47 1.38
C ILE A 69 -4.95 -8.10 1.07
N ALA A 70 -5.10 -7.25 2.09
CA ALA A 70 -5.57 -5.89 1.88
C ALA A 70 -4.58 -5.12 0.96
N PRO A 71 -5.05 -4.38 -0.07
CA PRO A 71 -4.17 -3.83 -1.11
C PRO A 71 -3.04 -2.93 -0.58
N ILE A 72 -3.34 -2.05 0.38
CA ILE A 72 -2.30 -1.18 0.99
C ILE A 72 -1.26 -2.02 1.73
N PHE A 73 -1.66 -3.11 2.39
CA PHE A 73 -0.75 -3.98 3.12
C PHE A 73 0.11 -4.80 2.15
N PHE A 74 -0.48 -5.30 1.05
CA PHE A 74 0.24 -5.94 -0.05
C PHE A 74 1.34 -5.03 -0.57
N ASN A 75 0.97 -3.81 -0.99
CA ASN A 75 1.91 -2.84 -1.54
C ASN A 75 2.99 -2.45 -0.53
N THR A 76 2.64 -2.36 0.77
CA THR A 76 3.61 -2.03 1.80
C THR A 76 4.62 -3.16 2.06
N MET A 77 4.18 -4.42 1.98
CA MET A 77 5.05 -5.59 2.06
C MET A 77 6.03 -5.61 0.88
N GLU A 78 5.50 -5.43 -0.33
CA GLU A 78 6.26 -5.28 -1.57
C GLU A 78 7.29 -4.13 -1.50
N ASP A 79 6.90 -2.96 -1.00
CA ASP A 79 7.80 -1.81 -0.84
C ASP A 79 8.92 -2.08 0.19
N ALA A 80 8.68 -2.97 1.16
CA ALA A 80 9.65 -3.40 2.16
C ALA A 80 10.55 -4.56 1.68
N GLY A 81 10.40 -5.00 0.43
CA GLY A 81 11.15 -6.13 -0.13
C GLY A 81 10.63 -7.50 0.29
N ALA A 82 9.50 -7.57 1.00
CA ALA A 82 8.84 -8.82 1.30
C ALA A 82 8.14 -9.39 0.05
N LEU A 83 7.87 -10.70 0.05
CA LEU A 83 7.09 -11.37 -0.97
C LEU A 83 5.65 -11.62 -0.47
N PRO A 84 4.67 -10.76 -0.78
CA PRO A 84 3.26 -11.04 -0.52
C PRO A 84 2.64 -11.90 -1.63
N ILE A 85 1.95 -12.99 -1.25
CA ILE A 85 1.28 -13.92 -2.17
C ILE A 85 -0.15 -14.16 -1.71
N GLU A 86 -1.12 -13.93 -2.59
CA GLU A 86 -2.49 -14.41 -2.38
C GLU A 86 -2.59 -15.89 -2.79
N VAL A 87 -2.91 -16.76 -1.84
CA VAL A 87 -2.96 -18.23 -2.01
C VAL A 87 -3.98 -18.85 -1.06
N ASP A 88 -4.54 -20.00 -1.41
CA ASP A 88 -5.37 -20.76 -0.48
C ASP A 88 -4.52 -21.26 0.70
N VAL A 89 -4.79 -20.73 1.89
CA VAL A 89 -4.07 -21.04 3.13
C VAL A 89 -4.79 -22.09 3.99
N SER A 90 -5.87 -22.71 3.51
CA SER A 90 -6.70 -23.63 4.30
C SER A 90 -5.96 -24.88 4.78
N ASN A 91 -4.95 -25.32 4.04
CA ASN A 91 -4.11 -26.48 4.38
C ASN A 91 -2.81 -26.10 5.12
N LEU A 92 -2.63 -24.84 5.51
CA LEU A 92 -1.44 -24.36 6.22
C LEU A 92 -1.73 -24.18 7.70
N ASN A 93 -0.98 -24.88 8.55
CA ASN A 93 -1.12 -24.80 10.00
C ASN A 93 0.05 -24.08 10.66
N MET A 94 -0.21 -23.54 11.84
CA MET A 94 0.83 -22.88 12.63
C MET A 94 1.94 -23.87 12.99
N GLY A 95 3.16 -23.53 12.59
CA GLY A 95 4.35 -24.33 12.87
C GLY A 95 4.72 -25.33 11.77
N ASP A 96 3.96 -25.41 10.68
CA ASP A 96 4.36 -26.15 9.49
C ASP A 96 5.65 -25.57 8.89
N VAL A 97 6.48 -26.45 8.33
CA VAL A 97 7.65 -26.05 7.52
C VAL A 97 7.27 -26.27 6.06
N ILE A 98 7.38 -25.21 5.26
CA ILE A 98 6.94 -25.20 3.87
C ILE A 98 8.05 -24.74 2.95
N ASP A 99 8.07 -25.30 1.74
CA ASP A 99 8.85 -24.81 0.63
C ASP A 99 7.94 -24.02 -0.31
N VAL A 100 8.35 -22.79 -0.63
CA VAL A 100 7.64 -21.94 -1.60
C VAL A 100 8.49 -21.84 -2.86
N TYR A 101 7.87 -22.13 -4.01
CA TYR A 101 8.49 -22.08 -5.32
C TYR A 101 7.85 -20.97 -6.16
N PRO A 102 8.28 -19.70 -6.05
CA PRO A 102 7.63 -18.56 -6.71
C PRO A 102 7.52 -18.70 -8.24
N TYR A 103 8.53 -19.29 -8.87
CA TYR A 103 8.55 -19.51 -10.32
C TYR A 103 7.61 -20.63 -10.79
N LYS A 104 7.30 -21.60 -9.91
CA LYS A 104 6.37 -22.69 -10.21
C LYS A 104 4.95 -22.38 -9.76
N GLY A 105 4.77 -21.41 -8.87
CA GLY A 105 3.48 -21.12 -8.26
C GLY A 105 3.01 -22.20 -7.29
N GLU A 106 3.93 -22.79 -6.51
CA GLU A 106 3.63 -23.92 -5.62
C GLU A 106 4.06 -23.66 -4.18
N VAL A 107 3.24 -24.09 -3.22
CA VAL A 107 3.59 -24.25 -1.81
C VAL A 107 3.54 -25.73 -1.47
N ARG A 108 4.63 -26.27 -0.94
CA ARG A 108 4.77 -27.69 -0.61
C ARG A 108 5.15 -27.90 0.85
N ASN A 109 4.74 -29.02 1.43
CA ASN A 109 5.24 -29.43 2.73
C ASN A 109 6.72 -29.81 2.61
N HIS A 110 7.56 -29.29 3.50
CA HIS A 110 9.01 -29.50 3.43
C HIS A 110 9.44 -30.96 3.66
N GLU A 111 8.74 -31.69 4.54
CA GLU A 111 9.09 -33.07 4.89
C GLU A 111 8.55 -34.09 3.88
N THR A 112 7.29 -33.92 3.45
CA THR A 112 6.61 -34.92 2.60
C THR A 112 6.68 -34.59 1.11
N GLY A 113 6.98 -33.33 0.74
CA GLY A 113 6.91 -32.85 -0.64
C GLY A 113 5.48 -32.69 -1.19
N GLU A 114 4.45 -32.92 -0.35
CA GLU A 114 3.04 -32.80 -0.70
C GLU A 114 2.71 -31.38 -1.18
N LEU A 115 1.93 -31.28 -2.26
CA LEU A 115 1.44 -30.00 -2.77
C LEU A 115 0.30 -29.48 -1.89
N LEU A 116 0.55 -28.41 -1.14
CA LEU A 116 -0.41 -27.82 -0.21
C LEU A 116 -1.32 -26.80 -0.89
N ALA A 117 -0.76 -25.99 -1.79
CA ALA A 117 -1.47 -24.99 -2.56
C ALA A 117 -0.73 -24.61 -3.85
N THR A 118 -1.48 -24.07 -4.81
CA THR A 118 -0.95 -23.43 -6.02
C THR A 118 -1.36 -21.96 -6.05
N PHE A 119 -0.54 -21.11 -6.66
CA PHE A 119 -0.79 -19.67 -6.75
C PHE A 119 -0.20 -19.10 -8.03
N GLU A 120 -0.69 -17.91 -8.40
CA GLU A 120 -0.08 -17.08 -9.41
C GLU A 120 0.38 -15.77 -8.76
N LEU A 121 1.56 -15.29 -9.14
CA LEU A 121 1.99 -13.96 -8.74
C LEU A 121 1.14 -12.91 -9.44
N LYS A 122 0.78 -11.86 -8.72
CA LYS A 122 0.03 -10.72 -9.28
C LYS A 122 0.74 -10.10 -10.50
N THR A 123 2.07 -10.06 -10.44
CA THR A 123 2.94 -9.62 -11.54
C THR A 123 4.29 -10.32 -11.42
N ASP A 124 4.92 -10.65 -12.55
CA ASP A 124 6.25 -11.25 -12.58
C ASP A 124 7.34 -10.25 -12.12
N VAL A 125 7.02 -8.95 -12.11
CA VAL A 125 7.92 -7.87 -11.65
C VAL A 125 8.19 -7.99 -10.13
N LEU A 126 7.28 -8.58 -9.35
CA LEU A 126 7.47 -8.84 -7.90
C LEU A 126 8.77 -9.57 -7.61
N ILE A 127 9.21 -10.44 -8.51
CA ILE A 127 10.47 -11.19 -8.37
C ILE A 127 11.67 -10.24 -8.42
N ASP A 128 11.65 -9.24 -9.30
CA ASP A 128 12.72 -8.25 -9.39
C ASP A 128 12.67 -7.27 -8.22
N GLU A 129 11.48 -6.94 -7.74
CA GLU A 129 11.29 -6.06 -6.58
C GLU A 129 11.87 -6.69 -5.32
N VAL A 130 11.54 -7.95 -5.03
CA VAL A 130 12.12 -8.69 -3.89
C VAL A 130 13.65 -8.75 -4.00
N ARG A 131 14.19 -9.04 -5.19
CA ARG A 131 15.64 -9.06 -5.42
C ARG A 131 16.31 -7.70 -5.24
N ALA A 132 15.59 -6.61 -5.52
CA ALA A 132 16.06 -5.24 -5.33
C ALA A 132 15.89 -4.74 -3.88
N GLY A 133 15.33 -5.55 -2.98
CA GLY A 133 15.01 -5.14 -1.61
C GLY A 133 13.76 -4.26 -1.50
N GLY A 134 12.90 -4.30 -2.52
CA GLY A 134 11.60 -3.63 -2.58
C GLY A 134 11.34 -2.93 -3.91
N ARG A 135 10.06 -2.60 -4.15
CA ARG A 135 9.64 -1.88 -5.35
C ARG A 135 10.28 -0.49 -5.50
N ILE A 136 10.38 0.29 -4.41
CA ILE A 136 10.94 1.64 -4.46
C ILE A 136 12.42 1.65 -4.92
N PRO A 137 13.33 0.86 -4.29
CA PRO A 137 14.69 0.70 -4.80
C PRO A 137 14.76 0.27 -6.27
N LEU A 138 13.89 -0.66 -6.69
CA LEU A 138 13.85 -1.11 -8.09
C LEU A 138 13.51 0.04 -9.04
N ILE A 139 12.46 0.81 -8.76
CA ILE A 139 12.03 1.95 -9.61
C ILE A 139 13.16 2.99 -9.71
N ILE A 140 13.77 3.36 -8.59
CA ILE A 140 14.88 4.33 -8.57
C ILE A 140 16.05 3.78 -9.40
N GLY A 141 16.45 2.53 -9.17
CA GLY A 141 17.54 1.88 -9.89
C GLY A 141 17.30 1.78 -11.40
N ARG A 142 16.08 1.41 -11.81
CA ARG A 142 15.68 1.37 -13.23
C ARG A 142 15.71 2.77 -13.85
N GLY A 143 15.14 3.77 -13.18
CA GLY A 143 15.12 5.14 -13.67
C GLY A 143 16.53 5.73 -13.84
N LEU A 144 17.43 5.50 -12.89
CA LEU A 144 18.84 5.90 -13.00
C LEU A 144 19.54 5.16 -14.14
N THR A 145 19.30 3.86 -14.28
CA THR A 145 19.87 3.05 -15.37
C THR A 145 19.42 3.57 -16.73
N THR A 146 18.13 3.87 -16.90
CA THR A 146 17.59 4.42 -18.16
C THR A 146 18.23 5.76 -18.49
N LYS A 147 18.26 6.71 -17.54
CA LYS A 147 18.88 8.03 -17.75
C LYS A 147 20.36 7.93 -18.13
N ALA A 148 21.12 7.06 -17.47
CA ALA A 148 22.52 6.85 -17.78
C ALA A 148 22.71 6.27 -19.19
N ARG A 149 21.87 5.30 -19.58
CA ARG A 149 21.94 4.68 -20.91
C ARG A 149 21.56 5.64 -22.02
N GLU A 150 20.53 6.45 -21.83
CA GLU A 150 20.15 7.52 -22.75
C GLU A 150 21.29 8.53 -22.95
N ALA A 151 21.90 9.00 -21.87
CA ALA A 151 23.04 9.92 -21.93
C ALA A 151 24.25 9.31 -22.66
N LEU A 152 24.42 8.00 -22.60
CA LEU A 152 25.47 7.24 -23.29
C LEU A 152 25.08 6.78 -24.71
N GLY A 153 23.87 7.08 -25.18
CA GLY A 153 23.36 6.62 -26.47
C GLY A 153 23.17 5.10 -26.57
N LEU A 154 23.00 4.42 -25.43
CA LEU A 154 22.77 2.97 -25.35
C LEU A 154 21.28 2.63 -25.44
N PRO A 155 20.91 1.45 -25.99
CA PRO A 155 19.52 1.00 -26.02
C PRO A 155 18.97 0.76 -24.60
N HIS A 156 17.66 0.69 -24.43
CA HIS A 156 17.03 0.37 -23.15
C HIS A 156 17.55 -0.97 -22.57
N SER A 157 17.60 -1.09 -21.24
CA SER A 157 18.04 -2.34 -20.58
C SER A 157 16.96 -3.42 -20.68
N ASP A 158 17.36 -4.64 -20.98
CA ASP A 158 16.53 -5.86 -21.01
C ASP A 158 16.66 -6.71 -19.74
N VAL A 159 17.51 -6.29 -18.79
CA VAL A 159 17.80 -7.01 -17.54
C VAL A 159 16.58 -7.13 -16.62
N PHE A 160 15.70 -6.14 -16.64
CA PHE A 160 14.56 -6.04 -15.73
C PHE A 160 13.26 -6.44 -16.42
N ARG A 161 12.45 -7.26 -15.74
CA ARG A 161 11.12 -7.66 -16.20
C ARG A 161 10.25 -6.43 -16.42
N GLN A 162 9.51 -6.43 -17.52
CA GLN A 162 8.53 -5.40 -17.81
C GLN A 162 7.16 -5.85 -17.32
N ALA A 163 6.30 -4.89 -16.95
CA ALA A 163 4.91 -5.18 -16.69
C ALA A 163 4.27 -5.77 -17.95
N LYS A 164 3.35 -6.73 -17.80
CA LYS A 164 2.63 -7.31 -18.94
C LYS A 164 1.83 -6.23 -19.66
N ASP A 165 1.83 -6.28 -20.98
CA ASP A 165 0.92 -5.47 -21.78
C ASP A 165 -0.53 -5.84 -21.43
N VAL A 166 -1.36 -4.80 -21.29
CA VAL A 166 -2.78 -4.99 -21.06
C VAL A 166 -3.49 -5.19 -22.38
N ALA A 167 -4.48 -6.10 -22.39
CA ALA A 167 -5.29 -6.38 -23.55
C ALA A 167 -5.83 -5.10 -24.20
N GLU A 168 -5.63 -4.97 -25.51
CA GLU A 168 -6.21 -3.88 -26.28
C GLU A 168 -7.73 -3.94 -26.22
N SER A 169 -8.35 -2.75 -26.17
CA SER A 169 -9.81 -2.63 -26.19
C SER A 169 -10.21 -1.33 -26.86
N ASP A 170 -11.26 -1.42 -27.65
CA ASP A 170 -11.97 -0.32 -28.30
C ASP A 170 -12.99 0.39 -27.39
N ARG A 171 -13.31 -0.20 -26.23
CA ARG A 171 -14.26 0.37 -25.27
C ARG A 171 -13.75 1.69 -24.70
N GLY A 172 -14.64 2.65 -24.44
CA GLY A 172 -14.26 3.90 -23.79
C GLY A 172 -13.60 3.72 -22.42
N PHE A 173 -12.77 4.68 -22.00
CA PHE A 173 -12.19 4.71 -20.65
C PHE A 173 -13.21 5.17 -19.59
N SER A 174 -13.12 4.61 -18.38
CA SER A 174 -13.82 5.13 -17.20
C SER A 174 -13.28 6.51 -16.81
N LEU A 175 -14.00 7.24 -15.95
CA LEU A 175 -13.54 8.54 -15.46
C LEU A 175 -12.19 8.43 -14.71
N ALA A 176 -12.07 7.42 -13.85
CA ALA A 176 -10.82 7.13 -13.13
C ALA A 176 -9.65 6.88 -14.09
N GLN A 177 -9.87 6.05 -15.12
CA GLN A 177 -8.86 5.73 -16.13
C GLN A 177 -8.42 6.97 -16.92
N LYS A 178 -9.35 7.90 -17.21
CA LYS A 178 -9.05 9.17 -17.88
C LYS A 178 -8.26 10.12 -16.99
N MET A 179 -8.64 10.27 -15.71
CA MET A 179 -7.91 11.11 -14.74
C MET A 179 -6.47 10.62 -14.56
N VAL A 180 -6.27 9.30 -14.38
CA VAL A 180 -4.94 8.70 -14.29
C VAL A 180 -4.18 8.83 -15.60
N GLY A 181 -4.81 8.55 -16.74
CA GLY A 181 -4.20 8.75 -18.06
C GLY A 181 -3.69 10.17 -18.27
N ARG A 182 -4.51 11.17 -17.94
CA ARG A 182 -4.12 12.58 -18.01
C ARG A 182 -2.88 12.87 -17.16
N ALA A 183 -2.82 12.33 -15.94
CA ALA A 183 -1.67 12.48 -15.06
C ALA A 183 -0.41 11.75 -15.55
N CYS A 184 -0.56 10.76 -16.44
CA CYS A 184 0.52 10.06 -17.14
C CYS A 184 0.83 10.64 -18.54
N GLY A 185 0.12 11.66 -19.00
CA GLY A 185 0.29 12.23 -20.35
C GLY A 185 -0.35 11.43 -21.50
N VAL A 186 -1.26 10.49 -21.21
CA VAL A 186 -1.96 9.67 -22.21
C VAL A 186 -3.49 9.80 -22.10
N LYS A 187 -4.25 9.26 -23.05
CA LYS A 187 -5.73 9.39 -23.06
C LYS A 187 -6.44 8.62 -21.94
N GLY A 188 -5.83 7.54 -21.45
CA GLY A 188 -6.37 6.68 -20.42
C GLY A 188 -5.45 5.50 -20.12
N ILE A 189 -5.52 4.96 -18.91
CA ILE A 189 -4.81 3.74 -18.50
C ILE A 189 -5.82 2.61 -18.31
N ARG A 190 -5.53 1.40 -18.80
CA ARG A 190 -6.41 0.22 -18.64
C ARG A 190 -6.15 -0.51 -17.33
N PRO A 191 -7.11 -1.25 -16.76
CA PRO A 191 -6.89 -2.00 -15.53
C PRO A 191 -5.75 -3.00 -15.69
N GLY A 192 -4.93 -3.15 -14.66
CA GLY A 192 -3.73 -4.00 -14.66
C GLY A 192 -2.51 -3.37 -15.33
N ALA A 193 -2.65 -2.22 -16.00
CA ALA A 193 -1.48 -1.53 -16.57
C ALA A 193 -0.74 -0.82 -15.44
N TYR A 194 0.57 -1.05 -15.40
CA TYR A 194 1.48 -0.26 -14.59
C TYR A 194 1.59 1.16 -15.14
N CYS A 195 1.55 2.16 -14.26
CA CYS A 195 1.75 3.56 -14.61
C CYS A 195 2.31 4.35 -13.42
N GLU A 196 2.83 5.55 -13.71
CA GLU A 196 3.40 6.47 -12.71
C GLU A 196 2.75 7.86 -12.82
N PRO A 197 1.45 7.99 -12.46
CA PRO A 197 0.74 9.26 -12.58
C PRO A 197 1.37 10.36 -11.71
N LYS A 198 1.39 11.59 -12.24
CA LYS A 198 1.72 12.78 -11.44
C LYS A 198 0.80 12.89 -10.23
N MET A 199 1.38 12.98 -9.04
CA MET A 199 0.71 13.20 -7.76
C MET A 199 0.71 14.69 -7.45
N THR A 200 -0.42 15.36 -7.60
CA THR A 200 -0.53 16.81 -7.31
C THR A 200 -0.74 17.08 -5.83
N SER A 201 -1.28 16.10 -5.09
CA SER A 201 -1.65 16.30 -3.68
C SER A 201 -1.32 15.06 -2.85
N VAL A 202 -0.54 15.25 -1.80
CA VAL A 202 -0.06 14.21 -0.89
C VAL A 202 -0.44 14.57 0.54
N GLY A 203 -1.18 13.70 1.22
CA GLY A 203 -1.57 13.87 2.62
C GLY A 203 -0.80 12.96 3.58
N SER A 204 -0.41 13.47 4.73
CA SER A 204 0.13 12.69 5.84
C SER A 204 -0.47 13.15 7.16
N GLN A 205 -0.86 12.23 8.02
CA GLN A 205 -1.43 12.51 9.35
C GLN A 205 -0.49 12.02 10.45
N ASP A 206 -0.65 12.50 11.67
CA ASP A 206 0.27 12.37 12.80
C ASP A 206 0.59 10.94 13.27
N THR A 207 -0.29 9.96 13.07
CA THR A 207 0.02 8.56 13.40
C THR A 207 0.87 7.86 12.33
N THR A 208 0.87 8.37 11.09
CA THR A 208 1.74 7.88 9.99
C THR A 208 2.87 8.83 9.66
N GLY A 209 2.83 10.06 10.17
CA GLY A 209 3.74 11.15 9.89
C GLY A 209 5.18 10.85 10.30
N PRO A 210 5.44 10.32 11.51
CA PRO A 210 6.78 9.89 11.91
C PRO A 210 7.39 8.86 10.96
N MET A 211 6.63 7.83 10.56
CA MET A 211 7.11 6.84 9.59
C MET A 211 7.35 7.48 8.22
N THR A 212 6.46 8.37 7.78
CA THR A 212 6.63 9.09 6.49
C THR A 212 7.87 9.98 6.51
N ARG A 213 8.14 10.67 7.62
CA ARG A 213 9.37 11.44 7.85
C ARG A 213 10.60 10.56 7.72
N ASP A 214 10.58 9.38 8.31
CA ASP A 214 11.73 8.47 8.30
C ASP A 214 11.98 7.91 6.89
N GLU A 215 10.92 7.54 6.16
CA GLU A 215 11.04 7.17 4.73
C GLU A 215 11.53 8.35 3.85
N LEU A 216 11.12 9.59 4.15
CA LEU A 216 11.64 10.79 3.46
C LEU A 216 13.14 11.03 3.74
N LYS A 217 13.62 10.68 4.94
CA LYS A 217 15.06 10.73 5.26
C LYS A 217 15.82 9.65 4.51
N ASP A 218 15.28 8.43 4.43
CA ASP A 218 15.87 7.32 3.67
C ASP A 218 16.02 7.68 2.18
N LEU A 219 15.05 8.41 1.63
CA LEU A 219 15.09 8.93 0.26
C LEU A 219 16.00 10.16 0.07
N ALA A 220 16.68 10.62 1.13
CA ALA A 220 17.44 11.87 1.14
C ALA A 220 16.63 13.08 0.61
N CYS A 221 15.33 13.12 0.88
CA CYS A 221 14.43 14.14 0.36
C CYS A 221 14.74 15.50 1.03
N LEU A 222 15.23 16.45 0.23
CA LEU A 222 15.51 17.82 0.67
C LEU A 222 14.38 18.81 0.34
N GLY A 223 13.49 18.45 -0.59
CA GLY A 223 12.32 19.24 -0.97
C GLY A 223 11.30 18.37 -1.67
N PHE A 224 10.03 18.75 -1.59
CA PHE A 224 8.95 18.02 -2.24
C PHE A 224 8.81 18.40 -3.71
N SER A 225 8.52 17.39 -4.54
CA SER A 225 8.23 17.57 -5.97
C SER A 225 6.74 17.55 -6.26
N ALA A 226 5.92 17.02 -5.36
CA ALA A 226 4.46 17.12 -5.45
C ALA A 226 4.01 18.57 -5.16
N ASP A 227 3.02 19.05 -5.93
CA ASP A 227 2.57 20.45 -5.86
C ASP A 227 2.04 20.84 -4.48
N LEU A 228 1.33 19.92 -3.80
CA LEU A 228 0.86 20.07 -2.42
C LEU A 228 1.25 18.85 -1.59
N VAL A 229 2.03 19.07 -0.53
CA VAL A 229 2.25 18.08 0.53
C VAL A 229 1.72 18.64 1.85
N MET A 230 0.74 17.96 2.45
CA MET A 230 0.06 18.41 3.66
C MET A 230 0.28 17.43 4.82
N GLN A 231 0.79 17.94 5.94
CA GLN A 231 0.85 17.21 7.21
C GLN A 231 -0.24 17.72 8.17
N SER A 232 -0.98 16.82 8.81
CA SER A 232 -1.95 17.15 9.86
C SER A 232 -1.60 16.52 11.21
N PHE A 233 -2.28 16.99 12.27
CA PHE A 233 -2.20 16.44 13.63
C PHE A 233 -3.58 16.06 14.18
N CYS A 234 -4.42 15.49 13.32
CA CYS A 234 -5.84 15.30 13.64
C CYS A 234 -6.16 14.05 14.47
N HIS A 235 -5.25 13.09 14.63
CA HIS A 235 -5.53 11.82 15.31
C HIS A 235 -5.13 11.82 16.79
N THR A 236 -4.10 12.58 17.16
CA THR A 236 -3.52 12.59 18.51
C THR A 236 -3.74 13.91 19.24
N ALA A 237 -4.23 14.96 18.57
CA ALA A 237 -4.44 16.28 19.17
C ALA A 237 -5.38 16.28 20.39
N ALA A 238 -6.42 15.43 20.40
CA ALA A 238 -7.39 15.42 21.49
C ALA A 238 -6.83 14.84 22.81
N TYR A 239 -5.98 13.82 22.71
CA TYR A 239 -5.41 13.09 23.85
C TYR A 239 -3.98 12.64 23.54
N PRO A 240 -3.00 13.57 23.49
CA PRO A 240 -1.65 13.25 23.08
C PRO A 240 -0.93 12.44 24.17
N LYS A 241 -0.23 11.39 23.75
CA LYS A 241 0.79 10.72 24.57
C LYS A 241 2.06 11.57 24.58
N PRO A 242 3.01 11.32 25.52
CA PRO A 242 4.29 12.05 25.53
C PRO A 242 5.05 12.03 24.19
N VAL A 243 5.00 10.90 23.46
CA VAL A 243 5.60 10.79 22.12
C VAL A 243 4.87 11.63 21.07
N ASP A 244 3.56 11.81 21.21
CA ASP A 244 2.75 12.62 20.29
C ASP A 244 3.07 14.10 20.48
N VAL A 245 3.27 14.56 21.72
CA VAL A 245 3.72 15.94 22.02
C VAL A 245 5.04 16.24 21.32
N ASN A 246 6.02 15.34 21.41
CA ASN A 246 7.28 15.51 20.69
C ASN A 246 7.08 15.52 19.16
N THR A 247 6.17 14.69 18.65
CA THR A 247 5.80 14.68 17.23
C THR A 247 5.21 16.01 16.79
N HIS A 248 4.32 16.61 17.59
CA HIS A 248 3.70 17.91 17.31
C HIS A 248 4.73 19.05 17.25
N HIS A 249 5.82 18.95 18.01
CA HIS A 249 6.89 19.95 18.00
C HIS A 249 7.90 19.76 16.87
N THR A 250 8.18 18.52 16.47
CA THR A 250 9.30 18.22 15.56
C THR A 250 8.89 18.00 14.10
N LEU A 251 7.68 17.49 13.87
CA LEU A 251 7.23 17.15 12.52
C LEU A 251 6.84 18.37 11.66
N PRO A 252 6.25 19.46 12.19
CA PRO A 252 5.89 20.61 11.36
C PRO A 252 7.08 21.20 10.62
N ASP A 253 8.16 21.51 11.34
CA ASP A 253 9.36 22.11 10.74
C ASP A 253 10.01 21.17 9.73
N PHE A 254 10.00 19.86 9.99
CA PHE A 254 10.51 18.88 9.04
C PHE A 254 9.79 18.95 7.69
N ILE A 255 8.46 19.12 7.70
CA ILE A 255 7.63 19.21 6.51
C ILE A 255 7.76 20.59 5.85
N MET A 256 7.71 21.68 6.63
CA MET A 256 7.81 23.05 6.11
C MET A 256 9.16 23.34 5.47
N ASN A 257 10.26 22.84 6.06
CA ASN A 257 11.61 23.00 5.50
C ASN A 257 11.80 22.29 4.14
N ARG A 258 10.85 21.43 3.74
CA ARG A 258 10.82 20.74 2.44
C ARG A 258 9.80 21.34 1.48
N GLY A 259 9.18 22.47 1.83
CA GLY A 259 8.16 23.15 1.03
C GLY A 259 6.73 22.63 1.24
N GLY A 260 6.50 21.79 2.25
CA GLY A 260 5.15 21.31 2.59
C GLY A 260 4.37 22.25 3.48
N VAL A 261 3.06 22.01 3.58
CA VAL A 261 2.14 22.70 4.49
C VAL A 261 1.91 21.82 5.71
N SER A 262 2.20 22.34 6.90
CA SER A 262 1.87 21.68 8.15
C SER A 262 0.72 22.39 8.84
N LEU A 263 -0.38 21.69 9.07
CA LEU A 263 -1.46 22.16 9.94
C LEU A 263 -0.99 22.15 11.40
N ARG A 264 -1.67 22.89 12.26
CA ARG A 264 -1.46 22.87 13.72
C ARG A 264 -2.40 21.85 14.38
N PRO A 265 -2.02 21.29 15.55
CA PRO A 265 -2.98 20.57 16.38
C PRO A 265 -4.24 21.42 16.63
N GLY A 266 -5.40 20.86 16.34
CA GLY A 266 -6.70 21.56 16.46
C GLY A 266 -7.24 22.19 15.16
N ASP A 267 -6.43 22.30 14.09
CA ASP A 267 -6.90 22.84 12.80
C ASP A 267 -7.91 21.94 12.08
N GLY A 268 -8.10 20.70 12.58
CA GLY A 268 -9.13 19.78 12.12
C GLY A 268 -8.61 18.63 11.26
N VAL A 269 -9.54 17.84 10.74
CA VAL A 269 -9.25 16.58 10.03
C VAL A 269 -8.63 16.85 8.66
N ILE A 270 -7.55 16.14 8.33
CA ILE A 270 -6.79 16.29 7.07
C ILE A 270 -7.66 16.25 5.81
N HIS A 271 -8.62 15.32 5.75
CA HIS A 271 -9.50 15.16 4.58
C HIS A 271 -10.38 16.38 4.35
N SER A 272 -10.74 17.11 5.39
CA SER A 272 -11.50 18.37 5.24
C SER A 272 -10.66 19.44 4.54
N TRP A 273 -9.36 19.50 4.82
CA TRP A 273 -8.44 20.46 4.23
C TRP A 273 -8.02 20.06 2.83
N LEU A 274 -7.57 18.81 2.64
CA LEU A 274 -7.23 18.27 1.32
C LEU A 274 -8.38 18.54 0.35
N ASN A 275 -9.61 18.12 0.67
CA ASN A 275 -10.76 18.27 -0.23
C ASN A 275 -11.10 19.71 -0.61
N ARG A 276 -10.62 20.71 0.13
CA ARG A 276 -10.78 22.14 -0.21
C ARG A 276 -9.65 22.68 -1.08
N MET A 277 -8.48 22.04 -1.06
CA MET A 277 -7.27 22.46 -1.77
C MET A 277 -7.01 21.63 -3.04
N LEU A 278 -7.78 20.56 -3.26
CA LEU A 278 -7.69 19.77 -4.49
C LEU A 278 -8.10 20.59 -5.70
N LEU A 279 -7.45 20.29 -6.83
CA LEU A 279 -7.88 20.73 -8.14
C LEU A 279 -8.73 19.64 -8.81
N PRO A 280 -9.74 20.01 -9.63
CA PRO A 280 -10.53 19.04 -10.35
C PRO A 280 -9.70 18.15 -11.28
N ASP A 281 -10.10 16.87 -11.37
CA ASP A 281 -9.52 15.86 -12.28
C ASP A 281 -8.00 15.62 -12.08
N THR A 282 -7.47 15.90 -10.89
CA THR A 282 -6.09 15.57 -10.53
C THR A 282 -6.01 14.30 -9.67
N VAL A 283 -4.80 13.73 -9.62
CA VAL A 283 -4.50 12.51 -8.88
C VAL A 283 -3.69 12.85 -7.63
N GLY A 284 -3.95 12.17 -6.53
CA GLY A 284 -3.05 12.21 -5.39
C GLY A 284 -3.17 11.02 -4.45
N THR A 285 -2.53 11.13 -3.30
CA THR A 285 -2.40 10.03 -2.34
C THR A 285 -2.40 10.55 -0.90
N GLY A 286 -2.48 9.64 0.06
CA GLY A 286 -2.34 9.98 1.46
C GLY A 286 -2.10 8.78 2.36
N GLY A 287 -1.38 9.04 3.45
CA GLY A 287 -1.07 8.10 4.53
C GLY A 287 -2.25 7.84 5.47
N ASP A 288 -3.47 7.82 4.93
CA ASP A 288 -4.68 7.49 5.67
C ASP A 288 -5.63 6.71 4.76
N SER A 289 -6.22 5.64 5.28
CA SER A 289 -7.05 4.74 4.47
C SER A 289 -8.36 5.36 3.98
N HIS A 290 -8.79 6.47 4.57
CA HIS A 290 -9.96 7.22 4.14
C HIS A 290 -9.60 8.38 3.20
N THR A 291 -8.37 8.45 2.68
CA THR A 291 -7.98 9.46 1.68
C THR A 291 -8.88 9.32 0.46
N ARG A 292 -9.75 10.31 0.27
CA ARG A 292 -10.80 10.33 -0.76
C ARG A 292 -10.90 11.71 -1.37
N PHE A 293 -10.80 11.80 -2.69
CA PHE A 293 -10.84 13.07 -3.42
C PHE A 293 -12.17 13.19 -4.18
N PRO A 294 -13.13 14.02 -3.72
CA PRO A 294 -14.47 14.07 -4.33
C PRO A 294 -14.51 14.73 -5.71
N ILE A 295 -13.52 15.58 -6.03
CA ILE A 295 -13.41 16.29 -7.31
C ILE A 295 -12.19 15.83 -8.13
N GLY A 296 -11.45 14.83 -7.63
CA GLY A 296 -10.30 14.22 -8.31
C GLY A 296 -10.32 12.72 -8.08
N ILE A 297 -9.15 12.09 -8.06
CA ILE A 297 -9.01 10.68 -7.67
C ILE A 297 -7.82 10.51 -6.73
N SER A 298 -8.00 9.66 -5.72
CA SER A 298 -6.94 9.36 -4.76
C SER A 298 -6.69 7.87 -4.63
N PHE A 299 -5.43 7.54 -4.39
CA PHE A 299 -4.97 6.18 -4.12
C PHE A 299 -4.25 6.19 -2.76
N PRO A 300 -4.95 5.88 -1.66
CA PRO A 300 -4.33 5.79 -0.34
C PRO A 300 -3.18 4.80 -0.32
N ALA A 301 -2.11 5.11 0.41
CA ALA A 301 -0.91 4.29 0.42
C ALA A 301 -0.24 4.23 1.80
N GLY A 302 0.69 3.29 1.96
CA GLY A 302 1.56 3.24 3.14
C GLY A 302 2.58 4.38 3.13
N SER A 303 3.18 4.68 4.28
CA SER A 303 4.11 5.80 4.44
C SER A 303 5.29 5.80 3.46
N GLY A 304 5.76 4.64 3.00
CA GLY A 304 6.81 4.53 1.99
C GLY A 304 6.42 5.16 0.66
N LEU A 305 5.30 4.73 0.07
CA LEU A 305 4.76 5.32 -1.16
C LEU A 305 4.34 6.78 -0.99
N VAL A 306 3.80 7.16 0.17
CA VAL A 306 3.45 8.56 0.46
C VAL A 306 4.70 9.44 0.47
N ALA A 307 5.78 8.98 1.11
CA ALA A 307 7.07 9.65 1.10
C ALA A 307 7.66 9.71 -0.32
N PHE A 308 7.60 8.61 -1.07
CA PHE A 308 8.03 8.56 -2.46
C PHE A 308 7.27 9.58 -3.32
N ALA A 309 5.94 9.59 -3.26
CA ALA A 309 5.09 10.52 -4.00
C ALA A 309 5.38 11.99 -3.64
N ALA A 310 5.59 12.29 -2.35
CA ALA A 310 5.98 13.62 -1.91
C ALA A 310 7.35 14.03 -2.49
N ALA A 311 8.34 13.13 -2.46
CA ALA A 311 9.70 13.40 -2.90
C ALA A 311 9.84 13.50 -4.42
N THR A 312 9.16 12.63 -5.18
CA THR A 312 9.34 12.49 -6.64
C THR A 312 8.22 13.14 -7.45
N GLY A 313 7.06 13.40 -6.84
CA GLY A 313 5.89 13.96 -7.52
C GLY A 313 5.11 12.95 -8.36
N VAL A 314 5.48 11.66 -8.32
CA VAL A 314 4.79 10.56 -9.01
C VAL A 314 4.61 9.38 -8.06
N MET A 315 3.66 8.49 -8.33
CA MET A 315 3.48 7.26 -7.54
C MET A 315 3.29 6.06 -8.46
N PRO A 316 4.04 4.96 -8.27
CA PRO A 316 3.79 3.73 -8.98
C PRO A 316 2.39 3.21 -8.67
N LEU A 317 1.66 2.81 -9.71
CA LEU A 317 0.28 2.38 -9.63
C LEU A 317 0.00 1.33 -10.70
N ASP A 318 -0.44 0.15 -10.26
CA ASP A 318 -1.20 -0.75 -11.12
C ASP A 318 -2.64 -0.24 -11.17
N MET A 319 -3.11 0.15 -12.35
CA MET A 319 -4.43 0.75 -12.50
C MET A 319 -5.52 -0.24 -12.04
N PRO A 320 -6.34 0.09 -11.04
CA PRO A 320 -7.38 -0.82 -10.57
C PRO A 320 -8.59 -0.82 -11.50
N GLU A 321 -9.41 -1.86 -11.34
CA GLU A 321 -10.74 -1.90 -11.95
C GLU A 321 -11.68 -0.84 -11.35
N SER A 322 -12.75 -0.51 -12.08
CA SER A 322 -13.79 0.42 -11.64
C SER A 322 -15.11 -0.30 -11.44
N VAL A 323 -15.70 -0.22 -10.25
CA VAL A 323 -17.06 -0.71 -9.98
C VAL A 323 -18.08 0.40 -10.24
N LEU A 324 -18.94 0.21 -11.25
CA LEU A 324 -19.99 1.18 -11.56
C LEU A 324 -21.18 1.03 -10.62
N VAL A 325 -21.38 2.01 -9.73
CA VAL A 325 -22.57 2.12 -8.89
C VAL A 325 -23.52 3.16 -9.50
N ARG A 326 -24.74 2.75 -9.86
CA ARG A 326 -25.75 3.64 -10.45
C ARG A 326 -26.98 3.74 -9.56
N PHE A 327 -27.16 4.90 -8.94
CA PHE A 327 -28.42 5.27 -8.29
C PHE A 327 -29.42 5.77 -9.34
N LYS A 328 -30.69 5.34 -9.23
CA LYS A 328 -31.80 5.81 -10.07
C LYS A 328 -32.97 6.22 -9.16
N GLY A 329 -33.74 7.23 -9.56
CA GLY A 329 -34.91 7.72 -8.82
C GLY A 329 -34.66 9.04 -8.09
N LYS A 330 -35.48 9.33 -7.06
CA LYS A 330 -35.40 10.55 -6.23
C LYS A 330 -35.12 10.16 -4.79
N MET A 331 -34.22 10.90 -4.13
CA MET A 331 -33.92 10.75 -2.71
C MET A 331 -35.20 10.99 -1.89
N GLN A 332 -35.57 10.05 -1.03
CA GLN A 332 -36.78 10.16 -0.21
C GLN A 332 -36.56 11.13 0.96
N PRO A 333 -37.62 11.77 1.48
CA PRO A 333 -37.53 12.57 2.70
C PRO A 333 -36.89 11.78 3.85
N GLY A 334 -35.92 12.39 4.55
CA GLY A 334 -35.20 11.76 5.66
C GLY A 334 -34.01 10.88 5.27
N ILE A 335 -33.85 10.53 3.99
CA ILE A 335 -32.65 9.82 3.49
C ILE A 335 -31.53 10.82 3.25
N THR A 336 -30.33 10.50 3.71
CA THR A 336 -29.11 11.30 3.53
C THR A 336 -28.13 10.65 2.56
N LEU A 337 -27.11 11.39 2.14
CA LEU A 337 -25.99 10.83 1.37
C LEU A 337 -25.28 9.68 2.10
N ARG A 338 -25.23 9.71 3.44
CA ARG A 338 -24.65 8.64 4.24
C ARG A 338 -25.40 7.33 4.05
N ASP A 339 -26.73 7.40 4.03
CA ASP A 339 -27.59 6.23 3.85
C ASP A 339 -27.42 5.64 2.45
N LEU A 340 -27.29 6.49 1.42
CA LEU A 340 -27.00 6.04 0.06
C LEU A 340 -25.65 5.33 -0.03
N VAL A 341 -24.60 5.85 0.61
CA VAL A 341 -23.29 5.19 0.65
C VAL A 341 -23.37 3.85 1.40
N HIS A 342 -24.10 3.77 2.52
CA HIS A 342 -24.31 2.52 3.25
C HIS A 342 -25.16 1.49 2.47
N ALA A 343 -26.00 1.94 1.53
CA ALA A 343 -26.75 1.02 0.65
C ALA A 343 -25.83 0.24 -0.30
N ILE A 344 -24.67 0.80 -0.69
CA ILE A 344 -23.72 0.16 -1.62
C ILE A 344 -23.29 -1.24 -1.14
N PRO A 345 -22.70 -1.41 0.06
CA PRO A 345 -22.33 -2.74 0.55
C PRO A 345 -23.54 -3.65 0.76
N LEU A 346 -24.70 -3.11 1.18
CA LEU A 346 -25.93 -3.90 1.31
C LEU A 346 -26.36 -4.53 -0.03
N TYR A 347 -26.36 -3.75 -1.11
CA TYR A 347 -26.70 -4.27 -2.43
C TYR A 347 -25.64 -5.22 -3.00
N ALA A 348 -24.36 -4.99 -2.70
CA ALA A 348 -23.30 -5.94 -3.06
C ALA A 348 -23.50 -7.30 -2.36
N ILE A 349 -23.91 -7.29 -1.08
CA ILE A 349 -24.26 -8.52 -0.35
C ILE A 349 -25.45 -9.21 -1.00
N LYS A 350 -26.52 -8.47 -1.32
CA LYS A 350 -27.72 -9.02 -2.00
C LYS A 350 -27.41 -9.63 -3.36
N GLN A 351 -26.39 -9.14 -4.05
CA GLN A 351 -25.93 -9.67 -5.35
C GLN A 351 -24.88 -10.79 -5.20
N GLY A 352 -24.49 -11.17 -3.98
CA GLY A 352 -23.45 -12.18 -3.74
C GLY A 352 -22.03 -11.72 -4.05
N LEU A 353 -21.81 -10.42 -4.21
CA LEU A 353 -20.52 -9.79 -4.53
C LEU A 353 -19.69 -9.41 -3.29
N LEU A 354 -20.31 -9.44 -2.11
CA LEU A 354 -19.68 -9.13 -0.83
C LEU A 354 -20.21 -10.09 0.24
N THR A 355 -19.33 -10.70 1.04
CA THR A 355 -19.72 -11.50 2.21
C THR A 355 -19.41 -10.75 3.51
N VAL A 356 -20.09 -11.08 4.61
CA VAL A 356 -19.77 -10.50 5.93
C VAL A 356 -18.64 -11.27 6.61
N GLU A 357 -18.72 -12.61 6.58
CA GLU A 357 -17.74 -13.51 7.18
C GLU A 357 -16.31 -13.26 6.68
N LYS A 358 -15.33 -13.46 7.56
CA LYS A 358 -13.90 -13.37 7.21
C LYS A 358 -13.45 -14.58 6.40
N LYS A 359 -13.92 -15.77 6.78
CA LYS A 359 -13.57 -17.01 6.09
C LYS A 359 -14.13 -17.04 4.68
N GLY A 360 -13.27 -17.26 3.68
CA GLY A 360 -13.68 -17.27 2.27
C GLY A 360 -14.26 -15.94 1.80
N LYS A 361 -13.70 -14.81 2.28
CA LYS A 361 -14.21 -13.45 2.01
C LYS A 361 -14.35 -13.16 0.52
N LYS A 362 -15.56 -12.80 0.07
CA LYS A 362 -15.79 -12.13 -1.22
C LYS A 362 -15.90 -10.63 -1.00
N ASN A 363 -15.21 -9.84 -1.81
CA ASN A 363 -15.30 -8.39 -1.75
C ASN A 363 -15.00 -7.75 -3.12
N ILE A 364 -16.03 -7.41 -3.87
CA ILE A 364 -15.90 -6.73 -5.17
C ILE A 364 -15.23 -5.34 -5.09
N PHE A 365 -15.16 -4.74 -3.90
CA PHE A 365 -14.49 -3.45 -3.68
C PHE A 365 -13.02 -3.61 -3.25
N SER A 366 -12.54 -4.85 -3.16
CA SER A 366 -11.13 -5.17 -2.98
C SER A 366 -10.46 -5.17 -4.35
N GLY A 367 -10.12 -3.97 -4.85
CA GLY A 367 -9.33 -3.80 -6.08
C GLY A 367 -7.86 -4.17 -5.92
#